data_AF-A0A4Q1D9U5-F1
#
_entry.id   AF-A0A4Q1D9U5-F1
#
_cell.length_a   1.000
_cell.length_b   1.000
_cell.length_c   1.000
_cell.angle_alpha   90.00
_cell.angle_beta   90.00
_cell.angle_gamma   90.00
#
_symmetry.space_group_name_H-M   'P 1'
#
loop_
_entity.id
_entity.type
_entity.pdbx_description
1 polymer ?
#
loop_
_entity_poly.entity_id
_entity_poly.type
_entity_poly.pdbx_seq_one_letter_code
_entity_poly.pdbx_strand_id
1 'polypeptide(L)' 'MQLNYFMLIFAGLYLAGTGFYDAFAKRKGIVFRYKPITLLIVALLFLVALYGVITGKPFNEILPFIR' A
#
# COMPACT_ATOMS: atom_id res chain seq x y z
N MET A 1 11.27 12.89 -2.28
CA MET A 1 9.84 13.27 -2.17
C MET A 1 8.96 12.69 -3.24
N GLN A 2 9.29 12.84 -4.52
CA GLN A 2 8.51 12.25 -5.63
C GLN A 2 8.23 10.75 -5.46
N LEU A 3 9.22 9.99 -4.99
CA LEU A 3 9.08 8.56 -4.68
C LEU A 3 8.00 8.29 -3.61
N ASN A 4 7.92 9.10 -2.55
CA ASN A 4 6.89 8.93 -1.50
C ASN A 4 5.49 9.09 -2.08
N TYR A 5 5.29 10.08 -2.96
CA TYR A 5 4.01 10.31 -3.61
C TYR A 5 3.64 9.18 -4.55
N PHE A 6 4.58 8.66 -5.36
CA PHE A 6 4.32 7.48 -6.18
C PHE A 6 3.98 6.25 -5.34
N MET A 7 4.75 5.99 -4.28
CA MET A 7 4.48 4.88 -3.35
C MET A 7 3.10 5.00 -2.72
N LEU A 8 2.70 6.19 -2.27
CA LEU A 8 1.37 6.45 -1.73
C LEU A 8 0.27 6.20 -2.76
N ILE A 9 0.42 6.74 -3.97
CA ILE A 9 -0.60 6.59 -5.02
C ILE A 9 -0.76 5.11 -5.40
N PHE A 10 0.34 4.42 -5.71
CA PHE A 10 0.27 3.03 -6.17
C PHE A 10 -0.15 2.07 -5.05
N ALA A 11 0.42 2.18 -3.85
CA ALA A 11 0.01 1.34 -2.73
C ALA A 11 -1.42 1.66 -2.29
N GLY A 12 -1.83 2.93 -2.32
CA GLY A 12 -3.20 3.35 -2.04
C GLY A 12 -4.20 2.78 -3.04
N LEU A 13 -3.91 2.88 -4.35
CA LEU A 13 -4.73 2.29 -5.42
C LEU A 13 -4.84 0.77 -5.27
N TYR A 14 -3.74 0.10 -4.94
CA TYR A 14 -3.73 -1.34 -4.71
C TYR A 14 -4.59 -1.74 -3.51
N LEU A 15 -4.42 -1.07 -2.36
CA LEU A 15 -5.19 -1.36 -1.14
C LEU A 15 -6.68 -1.05 -1.34
N ALA A 16 -7.00 0.09 -1.97
CA ALA A 16 -8.37 0.46 -2.28
C ALA A 16 -9.02 -0.53 -3.25
N GLY A 17 -8.35 -0.84 -4.36
CA GLY A 17 -8.83 -1.81 -5.35
C GLY A 17 -9.04 -3.20 -4.75
N THR A 18 -8.12 -3.63 -3.89
CA THR A 18 -8.25 -4.88 -3.12
C THR A 18 -9.48 -4.84 -2.22
N GLY A 19 -9.67 -3.77 -1.45
CA GLY A 19 -10.80 -3.63 -0.53
C GLY A 19 -12.15 -3.61 -1.26
N PHE A 20 -12.23 -2.89 -2.40
CA PHE A 20 -13.42 -2.90 -3.25
C PHE A 20 -13.68 -4.28 -3.86
N TYR A 21 -12.63 -4.98 -4.29
CA TYR A 21 -12.76 -6.32 -4.84
C TYR A 21 -13.17 -7.35 -3.78
N ASP A 22 -12.68 -7.25 -2.54
CA ASP A 22 -13.11 -8.08 -1.43
C ASP A 22 -14.60 -7.87 -1.11
N ALA A 23 -15.04 -6.61 -1.03
CA ALA A 23 -16.45 -6.28 -0.85
C ALA A 23 -17.33 -6.80 -2.01
N PHE A 24 -16.85 -6.70 -3.25
CA PHE A 24 -17.54 -7.22 -4.43
C PHE A 24 -17.61 -8.76 -4.41
N ALA A 25 -16.50 -9.43 -4.10
CA ALA A 25 -16.41 -10.89 -4.05
C ALA A 25 -17.33 -11.46 -2.96
N LYS A 26 -17.35 -10.85 -1.76
CA LYS A 26 -18.28 -11.20 -0.67
C LYS A 26 -19.74 -11.10 -1.11
N ARG A 27 -20.11 -10.02 -1.81
CA ARG A 27 -21.49 -9.83 -2.33
C ARG A 27 -21.89 -10.86 -3.39
N LYS A 28 -20.93 -11.39 -4.14
CA LYS A 28 -21.15 -12.33 -5.25
C LYS A 28 -20.90 -13.79 -4.86
N GLY A 29 -20.56 -14.08 -3.60
CA GLY A 29 -20.21 -15.44 -3.15
C GLY A 29 -18.92 -15.97 -3.77
N ILE A 30 -18.03 -15.09 -4.26
CA ILE A 30 -16.75 -15.46 -4.88
C ILE A 30 -15.71 -15.61 -3.78
N VAL A 31 -14.91 -16.68 -3.83
CA VAL A 31 -13.81 -16.89 -2.88
C VAL A 31 -12.70 -15.89 -3.18
N PHE A 32 -12.53 -14.92 -2.28
CA PHE A 32 -11.46 -13.93 -2.36
C PHE A 32 -10.10 -14.58 -2.03
N ARG A 33 -9.33 -14.95 -3.07
CA ARG A 33 -8.00 -15.55 -2.93
C ARG A 33 -6.90 -14.51 -3.05
N TYR A 34 -6.66 -13.76 -1.98
CA TYR A 34 -5.47 -12.91 -1.88
C TYR A 34 -4.45 -13.50 -0.90
N LYS A 35 -3.16 -13.26 -1.17
CA LYS A 35 -2.08 -13.61 -0.24
C LYS A 35 -2.08 -12.56 0.89
N PRO A 36 -2.48 -12.91 2.13
CA PRO A 36 -2.62 -11.94 3.22
C PRO A 36 -1.29 -11.23 3.54
N ILE A 37 -0.17 -11.94 3.39
CA ILE A 37 1.18 -11.41 3.59
C ILE A 37 1.48 -10.26 2.61
N THR A 38 1.10 -10.41 1.34
CA THR A 38 1.31 -9.36 0.32
C THR A 38 0.54 -8.10 0.67
N LEU A 39 -0.71 -8.24 1.13
CA LEU A 39 -1.52 -7.10 1.56
C LEU A 39 -0.86 -6.34 2.72
N LEU A 40 -0.38 -7.10 3.70
CA LEU A 40 0.25 -6.54 4.90
C LEU A 40 1.53 -5.78 4.53
N ILE A 41 2.35 -6.33 3.64
CA ILE A 41 3.56 -5.66 3.14
C ILE A 41 3.20 -4.35 2.43
N VAL A 42 2.20 -4.36 1.53
CA VAL A 42 1.79 -3.14 0.81
C VAL A 42 1.21 -2.10 1.76
N ALA A 43 0.43 -2.52 2.77
CA ALA A 43 -0.09 -1.63 3.81
C ALA A 43 1.04 -0.97 4.62
N LEU A 44 2.05 -1.73 5.03
CA LEU A 44 3.22 -1.19 5.73
C LEU A 44 3.99 -0.19 4.86
N LEU A 45 4.22 -0.51 3.59
CA LEU A 45 4.90 0.41 2.65
C LEU A 45 4.10 1.70 2.46
N PHE A 46 2.77 1.61 2.39
CA PHE A 46 1.90 2.79 2.33
C PHE A 46 2.04 3.67 3.58
N LEU A 47 2.02 3.08 4.78
CA LEU A 47 2.19 3.81 6.04
C LEU A 47 3.57 4.48 6.14
N VAL A 48 4.63 3.80 5.71
CA VAL A 48 5.99 4.38 5.67
C VAL A 48 6.06 5.56 4.70
N ALA A 49 5.44 5.43 3.52
CA ALA A 49 5.38 6.52 2.55
C ALA A 49 4.58 7.72 3.09
N LEU A 50 3.48 7.46 3.79
CA LEU A 50 2.66 8.47 4.46
C LEU A 50 3.47 9.21 5.53
N TYR A 51 4.19 8.47 6.38
CA TYR A 51 5.07 9.03 7.39
C TYR A 51 6.15 9.93 6.78
N GLY A 52 6.76 9.51 5.67
CA GLY A 52 7.75 10.32 4.97
C GLY A 52 7.19 11.62 4.40
N VAL A 53 5.96 11.60 3.86
CA VAL A 53 5.29 12.83 3.42
C VAL A 53 5.00 13.76 4.61
N ILE A 54 4.48 13.23 5.72
CA ILE A 54 4.14 14.04 6.91
C ILE A 54 5.40 14.66 7.55
N THR A 55 6.50 13.91 7.62
CA THR A 55 7.73 14.35 8.30
C THR A 55 8.72 15.07 7.40
N GLY A 56 8.40 15.25 6.12
CA GLY A 56 9.32 15.90 5.19
C GLY A 56 10.58 15.08 4.90
N LYS A 57 10.55 13.75 5.12
CA LYS A 57 11.66 12.84 4.82
C LYS A 57 11.40 11.99 3.56
N PRO A 58 12.36 11.89 2.62
CA PRO A 58 12.22 11.02 1.47
C PRO A 58 12.28 9.54 1.88
N PHE A 59 11.61 8.68 1.11
CA PHE A 59 11.37 7.27 1.44
C PHE A 59 12.68 6.47 1.64
N ASN A 60 13.69 6.78 0.84
CA ASN A 60 15.03 6.17 0.91
C ASN A 60 15.80 6.54 2.20
N GLU A 61 15.47 7.63 2.88
CA GLU A 61 16.04 7.93 4.20
C GLU A 61 15.38 7.11 5.31
N ILE A 62 14.10 6.75 5.14
CA ILE A 62 13.35 5.98 6.14
C ILE A 62 13.65 4.48 6.01
N LEU A 63 13.79 3.98 4.77
CA LEU A 63 14.17 2.60 4.47
C LEU A 63 15.45 2.59 3.61
N PRO A 64 16.63 2.80 4.21
CA PRO A 64 17.89 2.99 3.47
C PRO A 64 18.41 1.74 2.77
N PHE A 65 17.83 0.57 3.07
CA PHE A 65 18.15 -0.70 2.43
C PHE A 65 17.39 -0.91 1.10
N ILE A 66 16.44 -0.04 0.77
CA ILE A 66 15.77 0.00 -0.53
C ILE A 66 16.47 1.11 -1.33
N ARG A 67 17.51 0.75 -2.09
CA ARG A 67 18.25 1.66 -2.97
C ARG A 67 17.71 1.61 -4.39
#